data_AF-A0A4Y9ZTV3-F1
#
_entry.id   AF-A0A4Y9ZTV3-F1
#
_cell.length_a   1.000
_cell.length_b   1.000
_cell.length_c   1.000
_cell.angle_alpha   90.00
_cell.angle_beta   90.00
_cell.angle_gamma   90.00
#
_symmetry.space_group_name_H-M   'P 1'
#
loop_
_entity.id
_entity.type
_entity.pdbx_description
1 polymer ?
#
loop_
_entity_poly.entity_id
_entity_poly.type
_entity_poly.pdbx_seq_one_letter_code
_entity_poly.pdbx_strand_id
1 'polypeptide(L)'
;MIRKHLERHIRLIEGQDNSAANMKRNQAQGEMQKAEKAMEELSEFHKYVSTQWATPESRLLGHVILSPPIGFGFGSEGYTHDWALVEIDTSKVNANNFDGNAIDLGTHISCKDSALSMNLHCTTPHPFRCPNDHLLRIKGTISDGEMRKPSGRDQTHEPCIMVIKRGITTGLAVGRANNILSFVRNPDYFDDDTDDNAKTSQEWAILPRNFKSGAFSEKGDSGSIIVDGRGRAGGLLTGGSAGLTLSTDITYAMPIDSLLKRMQELGVHSPCIL
;
A
#
# COMPACT_ATOMS: atom_id res chain seq x y z
N MET A 1 20.51 -6.49 19.99
CA MET A 1 21.42 -7.33 19.16
C MET A 1 22.47 -6.47 18.43
N ILE A 2 22.08 -5.33 17.81
CA ILE A 2 22.98 -4.41 17.10
C ILE A 2 24.07 -3.79 18.01
N ARG A 3 23.72 -3.30 19.20
CA ARG A 3 24.69 -2.73 20.15
C ARG A 3 25.85 -3.68 20.49
N LYS A 4 25.53 -4.94 20.87
CA LYS A 4 26.55 -5.97 21.16
C LYS A 4 27.44 -6.27 19.94
N HIS A 5 26.89 -6.19 18.73
CA HIS A 5 27.66 -6.37 17.50
C HIS A 5 28.63 -5.21 17.27
N LEU A 6 28.18 -3.96 17.42
CA LEU A 6 29.01 -2.76 17.28
C LEU A 6 30.09 -2.66 18.36
N GLU A 7 29.77 -2.96 19.62
CA GLU A 7 30.74 -3.03 20.73
C GLU A 7 31.84 -4.07 20.44
N ARG A 8 31.47 -5.23 19.91
CA ARG A 8 32.43 -6.27 19.52
C ARG A 8 33.31 -5.82 18.36
N HIS A 9 32.74 -5.11 17.38
CA HIS A 9 33.45 -4.56 16.24
C HIS A 9 34.46 -3.49 16.66
N ILE A 10 34.10 -2.59 17.58
CA ILE A 10 35.00 -1.56 18.14
C ILE A 10 36.17 -2.21 18.88
N ARG A 11 35.91 -3.22 19.74
CA ARG A 11 36.95 -3.97 20.46
C ARG A 11 37.92 -4.71 19.54
N LEU A 12 37.43 -5.30 18.44
CA LEU A 12 38.28 -6.02 17.47
C LEU A 12 39.28 -5.12 16.75
N ILE A 13 39.03 -3.81 16.73
CA ILE A 13 39.90 -2.83 16.07
C ILE A 13 40.77 -2.10 17.10
N GLU A 14 40.59 -2.29 18.41
CA GLU A 14 41.42 -1.67 19.46
C GLU A 14 42.93 -1.94 19.25
N GLY A 15 43.76 -0.90 19.37
CA GLY A 15 45.21 -0.97 19.19
C GLY A 15 45.72 -0.87 17.75
N GLN A 16 44.85 -0.89 16.72
CA GLN A 16 45.24 -0.57 15.35
C GLN A 16 45.19 0.95 15.12
N ASP A 17 46.33 1.58 14.85
CA ASP A 17 46.44 3.04 14.74
C ASP A 17 46.73 3.50 13.30
N ASN A 18 45.96 2.96 12.36
CA ASN A 18 45.98 3.40 10.95
C ASN A 18 44.71 4.18 10.61
N SER A 19 44.80 5.02 9.57
CA SER A 19 43.70 5.89 9.14
C SER A 19 42.39 5.13 8.86
N ALA A 20 42.48 3.91 8.30
CA ALA A 20 41.32 3.08 8.01
C ALA A 20 40.64 2.52 9.28
N ALA A 21 41.42 2.14 10.29
CA ALA A 21 40.93 1.69 11.59
C ALA A 21 40.22 2.83 12.33
N ASN A 22 40.78 4.04 12.30
CA ASN A 22 40.15 5.23 12.91
C ASN A 22 38.86 5.63 12.21
N MET A 23 38.80 5.59 10.87
CA MET A 23 37.54 5.82 10.14
C MET A 23 36.46 4.80 10.52
N LYS A 24 36.80 3.51 10.59
CA LYS A 24 35.86 2.44 10.98
C LYS A 24 35.36 2.61 12.42
N ARG A 25 36.23 2.97 13.37
CA ARG A 25 35.84 3.26 14.76
C ARG A 25 34.87 4.44 14.83
N ASN A 26 35.18 5.55 14.14
CA ASN A 26 34.31 6.73 14.13
C ASN A 26 32.94 6.42 13.51
N GLN A 27 32.90 5.63 12.44
CA GLN A 27 31.64 5.19 11.85
C GLN A 27 30.84 4.31 12.82
N ALA A 28 31.46 3.31 13.44
CA ALA A 28 30.80 2.43 14.40
C ALA A 28 30.28 3.19 15.62
N GLN A 29 31.03 4.18 16.12
CA GLN A 29 30.59 5.07 17.20
C GLN A 29 29.41 5.92 16.77
N GLY A 30 29.43 6.50 15.57
CA GLY A 30 28.31 7.27 15.03
C GLY A 30 27.05 6.43 14.85
N GLU A 31 27.18 5.18 14.38
CA GLU A 31 26.07 4.22 14.29
C GLU A 31 25.52 3.84 15.67
N MET A 32 26.40 3.67 16.67
CA MET A 32 25.99 3.37 18.04
C MET A 32 25.19 4.54 18.66
N GLN A 33 25.66 5.78 18.51
CA GLN A 33 24.95 6.97 18.98
C GLN A 33 23.57 7.11 18.33
N LYS A 34 23.48 6.87 17.01
CA LYS A 34 22.18 6.87 16.30
C LYS A 34 21.24 5.79 16.84
N ALA A 35 21.76 4.60 17.11
CA ALA A 35 20.95 3.50 17.64
C ALA A 35 20.48 3.78 19.07
N GLU A 36 21.31 4.40 19.91
CA GLU A 36 20.94 4.80 21.29
C GLU A 36 19.84 5.86 21.26
N LYS A 37 19.99 6.91 20.45
CA LYS A 37 18.96 7.93 20.28
C LYS A 37 17.63 7.35 19.79
N ALA A 38 17.68 6.46 18.79
CA ALA A 38 16.47 5.80 18.28
C ALA A 38 15.81 4.91 19.33
N MET A 39 16.59 4.26 20.21
CA MET A 39 16.05 3.48 21.32
C MET A 39 15.36 4.35 22.38
N GLU A 40 15.92 5.52 22.69
CA GLU A 40 15.33 6.49 23.61
C GLU A 40 13.99 6.99 23.04
N GLU A 41 13.97 7.46 21.79
CA GLU A 41 12.75 7.90 21.10
C GLU A 41 11.69 6.79 21.05
N LEU A 42 12.08 5.55 20.75
CA LEU A 42 11.16 4.41 20.75
C LEU A 42 10.63 4.08 22.15
N SER A 43 11.46 4.22 23.19
CA SER A 43 11.05 3.98 24.57
C SER A 43 10.04 5.02 25.04
N GLU A 44 10.27 6.29 24.72
CA GLU A 44 9.33 7.38 24.99
C GLU A 44 8.02 7.17 24.24
N PHE A 45 8.08 6.84 22.95
CA PHE A 45 6.90 6.53 22.15
C PHE A 45 6.12 5.33 22.71
N HIS A 46 6.82 4.25 23.08
CA HIS A 46 6.19 3.08 23.70
C HIS A 46 5.50 3.44 25.02
N LYS A 47 6.13 4.26 25.87
CA LYS A 47 5.52 4.75 27.12
C LYS A 47 4.28 5.61 26.83
N TYR A 48 4.34 6.48 25.83
CA TYR A 48 3.20 7.28 25.39
C TYR A 48 2.05 6.39 24.92
N VAL A 49 2.28 5.44 24.00
CA VAL A 49 1.25 4.53 23.50
C VAL A 49 0.67 3.67 24.63
N SER A 50 1.53 3.12 25.48
CA SER A 50 1.10 2.26 26.60
C SER A 50 0.30 3.00 27.67
N THR A 51 0.37 4.33 27.72
CA THR A 51 -0.37 5.14 28.70
C THR A 51 -1.59 5.81 28.10
N GLN A 52 -1.44 6.47 26.95
CA GLN A 52 -2.51 7.24 26.30
C GLN A 52 -3.46 6.37 25.49
N TRP A 53 -3.05 5.17 25.06
CA TRP A 53 -3.82 4.28 24.19
C TRP A 53 -4.13 2.91 24.83
N ALA A 54 -4.06 2.86 26.17
CA ALA A 54 -4.17 1.61 26.94
C ALA A 54 -5.56 0.97 26.86
N THR A 55 -6.63 1.77 26.86
CA THR A 55 -8.01 1.26 26.93
C THR A 55 -8.66 1.18 25.54
N PRO A 56 -9.66 0.31 25.33
CA PRO A 56 -10.41 0.27 24.06
C PRO A 56 -10.99 1.63 23.64
N GLU A 57 -11.49 2.41 24.59
CA GLU A 57 -12.11 3.73 24.35
C GLU A 57 -11.07 4.75 23.86
N SER A 58 -9.86 4.69 24.43
CA SER A 58 -8.74 5.52 23.96
C SER A 58 -8.32 5.17 22.53
N ARG A 59 -8.56 3.94 22.06
CA ARG A 59 -8.27 3.49 20.68
C ARG A 59 -9.39 3.72 19.68
N LEU A 60 -10.53 4.29 20.09
CA LEU A 60 -11.60 4.66 19.16
C LEU A 60 -11.15 5.86 18.31
N LEU A 61 -10.82 5.63 17.04
CA LEU A 61 -10.29 6.67 16.13
C LEU A 61 -11.39 7.42 15.37
N GLY A 62 -12.63 6.97 15.47
CA GLY A 62 -13.73 7.48 14.65
C GLY A 62 -14.94 6.55 14.70
N HIS A 63 -15.87 6.75 13.78
CA HIS A 63 -17.04 5.90 13.60
C HIS A 63 -17.48 5.82 12.14
N VAL A 64 -18.13 4.73 11.77
CA VAL A 64 -18.68 4.57 10.42
C VAL A 64 -19.91 5.46 10.27
N ILE A 65 -19.92 6.33 9.27
CA ILE A 65 -21.06 7.21 8.94
C ILE A 65 -21.84 6.73 7.72
N LEU A 66 -21.22 5.91 6.87
CA LEU A 66 -21.86 5.34 5.69
C LEU A 66 -21.23 3.98 5.36
N SER A 67 -22.06 2.97 5.16
CA SER A 67 -21.65 1.64 4.71
C SER A 67 -22.73 1.09 3.80
N PRO A 68 -22.72 1.43 2.50
CA PRO A 68 -23.72 0.94 1.56
C PRO A 68 -23.67 -0.60 1.49
N PRO A 69 -24.78 -1.27 1.16
CA PRO A 69 -24.76 -2.70 0.86
C PRO A 69 -23.75 -3.00 -0.25
N ILE A 70 -23.09 -4.17 -0.17
CA ILE A 70 -22.21 -4.64 -1.23
C ILE A 70 -23.01 -4.71 -2.54
N GLY A 71 -22.50 -4.06 -3.58
CA GLY A 71 -23.14 -3.96 -4.87
C GLY A 71 -22.28 -4.60 -5.97
N PHE A 72 -22.90 -5.42 -6.82
CA PHE A 72 -22.25 -5.98 -8.00
C PHE A 72 -22.91 -5.43 -9.26
N GLY A 73 -22.12 -5.15 -10.30
CA GLY A 73 -22.66 -4.66 -11.56
C GLY A 73 -23.24 -3.24 -11.46
N PHE A 74 -22.75 -2.41 -10.55
CA PHE A 74 -23.35 -1.10 -10.27
C PHE A 74 -22.84 -0.02 -11.24
N GLY A 75 -23.75 0.87 -11.68
CA GLY A 75 -23.45 1.96 -12.61
C GLY A 75 -23.28 1.51 -14.07
N SER A 76 -22.90 2.43 -14.96
CA SER A 76 -22.67 2.13 -16.38
C SER A 76 -21.51 1.17 -16.63
N GLU A 77 -20.51 1.20 -15.74
CA GLU A 77 -19.30 0.39 -15.85
C GLU A 77 -19.43 -0.98 -15.16
N GLY A 78 -20.47 -1.18 -14.33
CA GLY A 78 -20.73 -2.49 -13.72
C GLY A 78 -19.73 -2.91 -12.64
N TYR A 79 -19.08 -1.97 -11.94
CA TYR A 79 -18.07 -2.30 -10.93
C TYR A 79 -18.65 -2.91 -9.65
N THR A 80 -17.84 -3.72 -8.95
CA THR A 80 -18.10 -4.09 -7.54
C THR A 80 -17.94 -2.86 -6.64
N HIS A 81 -18.86 -2.68 -5.70
CA HIS A 81 -18.81 -1.64 -4.69
C HIS A 81 -18.86 -2.28 -3.30
N ASP A 82 -17.74 -2.20 -2.60
CA ASP A 82 -17.58 -2.60 -1.21
C ASP A 82 -16.68 -1.58 -0.51
N TRP A 83 -17.30 -0.71 0.29
CA TRP A 83 -16.61 0.38 0.99
C TRP A 83 -17.43 0.91 2.16
N ALA A 84 -16.75 1.57 3.08
CA ALA A 84 -17.37 2.34 4.15
C ALA A 84 -16.67 3.69 4.30
N LEU A 85 -17.41 4.69 4.76
CA LEU A 85 -16.91 6.00 5.16
C LEU A 85 -16.82 6.05 6.67
N VAL A 86 -15.63 6.37 7.17
CA VAL A 86 -15.35 6.55 8.60
C VAL A 86 -15.08 8.02 8.84
N GLU A 87 -15.85 8.63 9.74
CA GLU A 87 -15.53 9.95 10.28
C GLU A 87 -14.48 9.79 11.39
N ILE A 88 -13.39 10.54 11.27
CA ILE A 88 -12.24 10.48 12.18
C ILE A 88 -12.41 11.46 13.35
N ASP A 89 -12.07 11.02 14.55
CA ASP A 89 -12.08 11.85 15.77
C ASP A 89 -10.96 12.91 15.70
N THR A 90 -11.35 14.16 15.47
CA THR A 90 -10.43 15.30 15.33
C THR A 90 -9.69 15.66 16.62
N SER A 91 -10.15 15.20 17.77
CA SER A 91 -9.39 15.35 19.02
C SER A 91 -8.14 14.47 19.05
N LYS A 92 -8.11 13.41 18.24
CA LYS A 92 -7.01 12.44 18.14
C LYS A 92 -6.19 12.63 16.86
N VAL A 93 -6.84 12.85 15.73
CA VAL A 93 -6.19 13.02 14.43
C VAL A 93 -6.71 14.30 13.77
N ASN A 94 -5.84 15.30 13.64
CA ASN A 94 -6.16 16.60 13.06
C ASN A 94 -4.98 17.14 12.23
N ALA A 95 -5.17 18.32 11.66
CA ALA A 95 -4.19 18.96 10.78
C ALA A 95 -2.80 19.18 11.42
N ASN A 96 -2.67 19.17 12.76
CA ASN A 96 -1.39 19.37 13.44
C ASN A 96 -0.59 18.07 13.61
N ASN A 97 -1.22 16.90 13.48
CA ASN A 97 -0.57 15.60 13.70
C ASN A 97 -0.82 14.57 12.58
N PHE A 98 -1.47 14.99 11.49
CA PHE A 98 -1.74 14.17 10.32
C PHE A 98 -1.08 14.77 9.08
N ASP A 99 -0.03 14.11 8.60
CA ASP A 99 0.75 14.55 7.43
C ASP A 99 0.13 14.09 6.08
N GLY A 100 -1.12 13.63 6.10
CA GLY A 100 -1.84 13.12 4.95
C GLY A 100 -1.75 11.60 4.78
N ASN A 101 -2.57 11.07 3.87
CA ASN A 101 -2.58 9.65 3.54
C ASN A 101 -1.27 9.25 2.83
N ALA A 102 -0.60 8.21 3.33
CA ALA A 102 0.63 7.71 2.73
C ALA A 102 0.75 6.19 2.90
N ILE A 103 1.47 5.55 1.98
CA ILE A 103 1.91 4.17 2.12
C ILE A 103 3.33 4.18 2.70
N ASP A 104 3.50 3.53 3.85
CA ASP A 104 4.82 3.23 4.39
C ASP A 104 5.53 2.18 3.52
N LEU A 105 6.62 2.57 2.87
CA LEU A 105 7.45 1.66 2.08
C LEU A 105 8.32 0.77 2.97
N GLY A 106 8.43 1.09 4.25
CA GLY A 106 9.28 0.39 5.21
C GLY A 106 10.76 0.41 4.84
N THR A 107 11.52 -0.36 5.60
CA THR A 107 12.98 -0.48 5.45
C THR A 107 13.42 -1.91 5.09
N HIS A 108 12.48 -2.86 5.04
CA HIS A 108 12.75 -4.26 4.70
C HIS A 108 13.19 -4.43 3.24
N ILE A 109 12.59 -3.65 2.33
CA ILE A 109 12.96 -3.60 0.92
C ILE A 109 13.73 -2.30 0.72
N SER A 110 14.93 -2.36 0.14
CA SER A 110 15.70 -1.14 -0.08
C SER A 110 14.98 -0.24 -1.08
N CYS A 111 15.12 1.08 -0.93
CA CYS A 111 14.60 2.03 -1.92
C CYS A 111 15.09 1.74 -3.34
N LYS A 112 16.29 1.15 -3.49
CA LYS A 112 16.81 0.70 -4.79
C LYS A 112 16.01 -0.46 -5.34
N ASP A 113 15.68 -1.45 -4.52
CA ASP A 113 14.91 -2.62 -4.93
C ASP A 113 13.45 -2.25 -5.21
N SER A 114 12.85 -1.35 -4.43
CA SER A 114 11.53 -0.78 -4.71
C SER A 114 11.53 -0.01 -6.04
N ALA A 115 12.55 0.80 -6.29
CA ALA A 115 12.68 1.51 -7.56
C ALA A 115 12.90 0.58 -8.73
N LEU A 116 13.70 -0.47 -8.58
CA LEU A 116 13.88 -1.49 -9.62
C LEU A 116 12.58 -2.28 -9.86
N SER A 117 11.77 -2.47 -8.82
CA SER A 117 10.50 -3.17 -8.92
C SER A 117 9.42 -2.35 -9.62
N MET A 118 9.39 -1.04 -9.38
CA MET A 118 8.42 -0.11 -9.98
C MET A 118 8.84 0.40 -11.37
N ASN A 119 10.13 0.41 -11.70
CA ASN A 119 10.65 0.89 -12.97
C ASN A 119 10.96 -0.29 -13.90
N LEU A 120 9.99 -0.67 -14.73
CA LEU A 120 10.15 -1.82 -15.64
C LEU A 120 11.03 -1.56 -16.86
N HIS A 121 11.24 -0.30 -17.26
CA HIS A 121 12.07 0.05 -18.42
C HIS A 121 12.93 1.29 -18.15
N CYS A 122 14.15 1.34 -18.69
CA CYS A 122 15.05 2.50 -18.55
C CYS A 122 14.52 3.79 -19.21
N THR A 123 13.50 3.66 -20.07
CA THR A 123 12.84 4.77 -20.78
C THR A 123 11.48 5.13 -20.18
N THR A 124 11.18 4.68 -18.95
CA THR A 124 9.95 5.06 -18.26
C THR A 124 9.92 6.59 -18.14
N PRO A 125 8.92 7.29 -18.72
CA PRO A 125 8.91 8.76 -18.77
C PRO A 125 9.00 9.43 -17.40
N HIS A 126 8.49 8.74 -16.37
CA HIS A 126 8.48 9.19 -14.98
C HIS A 126 8.95 8.04 -14.08
N PRO A 127 10.26 7.88 -13.85
CA PRO A 127 10.75 6.80 -13.02
C PRO A 127 10.34 7.02 -11.56
N PHE A 128 9.93 5.94 -10.89
CA PHE A 128 9.69 5.90 -9.45
C PHE A 128 10.94 6.35 -8.71
N ARG A 129 10.75 7.28 -7.77
CA ARG A 129 11.76 7.72 -6.82
C ARG A 129 11.24 7.45 -5.42
N CYS A 130 11.97 6.62 -4.68
CA CYS A 130 11.66 6.36 -3.28
C CYS A 130 11.75 7.67 -2.49
N PRO A 131 10.71 8.05 -1.74
CA PRO A 131 10.78 9.17 -0.81
C PRO A 131 11.85 8.95 0.27
N ASN A 132 12.53 10.03 0.68
CA ASN A 132 13.63 9.96 1.65
C ASN A 132 13.20 9.45 3.04
N ASP A 133 11.95 9.68 3.40
CA ASP A 133 11.32 9.26 4.66
C ASP A 133 10.51 7.96 4.50
N HIS A 134 10.62 7.30 3.34
CA HIS A 134 9.91 6.06 3.03
C HIS A 134 8.38 6.18 3.02
N LEU A 135 7.80 7.37 3.00
CA LEU A 135 6.35 7.58 2.91
C LEU A 135 5.92 7.98 1.49
N LEU A 136 5.25 7.07 0.78
CA LEU A 136 4.65 7.37 -0.52
C LEU A 136 3.29 8.04 -0.30
N ARG A 137 3.28 9.39 -0.36
CA ARG A 137 2.06 10.19 -0.17
C ARG A 137 1.08 9.92 -1.30
N ILE A 138 -0.16 9.70 -0.91
CA ILE A 138 -1.27 9.58 -1.85
C ILE A 138 -1.61 11.00 -2.32
N LYS A 139 -1.68 11.19 -3.63
CA LYS A 139 -2.01 12.48 -4.25
C LYS A 139 -2.63 12.26 -5.62
N GLY A 140 -3.85 12.74 -5.80
CA GLY A 140 -4.60 12.59 -7.05
C GLY A 140 -4.98 11.14 -7.38
N THR A 141 -5.57 10.95 -8.56
CA THR A 141 -6.09 9.66 -9.02
C THR A 141 -5.53 9.26 -10.38
N ILE A 142 -5.61 7.96 -10.67
CA ILE A 142 -5.45 7.40 -12.01
C ILE A 142 -6.86 7.38 -12.62
N SER A 143 -7.04 8.08 -13.74
CA SER A 143 -8.35 8.10 -14.40
C SER A 143 -8.71 6.75 -15.02
N ASP A 144 -10.00 6.43 -15.13
CA ASP A 144 -10.48 5.23 -15.83
C ASP A 144 -9.94 5.14 -17.28
N GLY A 145 -9.87 6.28 -17.98
CA GLY A 145 -9.30 6.36 -19.32
C GLY A 145 -7.81 5.99 -19.38
N GLU A 146 -7.04 6.38 -18.37
CA GLU A 146 -5.62 6.01 -18.24
C GLU A 146 -5.46 4.53 -17.85
N MET A 147 -6.33 3.99 -16.99
CA MET A 147 -6.31 2.55 -16.67
C MET A 147 -6.50 1.69 -17.91
N ARG A 148 -7.46 2.04 -18.78
CA ARG A 148 -7.73 1.34 -20.05
C ARG A 148 -6.64 1.57 -21.10
N LYS A 149 -5.96 2.71 -21.05
CA LYS A 149 -4.92 3.10 -22.01
C LYS A 149 -3.68 3.64 -21.28
N PRO A 150 -2.88 2.74 -20.67
CA PRO A 150 -1.67 3.15 -19.97
C PRO A 150 -0.68 3.85 -20.90
N SER A 151 -0.11 4.97 -20.45
CA SER A 151 1.02 5.60 -21.14
C SER A 151 2.36 4.93 -20.82
N GLY A 152 2.43 4.19 -19.71
CA GLY A 152 3.60 3.41 -19.29
C GLY A 152 3.75 2.12 -20.09
N ARG A 153 4.96 1.57 -20.13
CA ARG A 153 5.26 0.30 -20.80
C ARG A 153 6.06 -0.62 -19.88
N ASP A 154 5.82 -1.91 -19.99
CA ASP A 154 6.60 -2.93 -19.30
C ASP A 154 7.91 -3.30 -20.03
N GLN A 155 8.64 -4.28 -19.49
CA GLN A 155 9.90 -4.78 -20.04
C GLN A 155 9.74 -5.45 -21.42
N THR A 156 8.51 -5.80 -21.82
CA THR A 156 8.15 -6.35 -23.13
C THR A 156 7.55 -5.29 -24.07
N HIS A 157 7.63 -4.00 -23.70
CA HIS A 157 7.02 -2.86 -24.39
C HIS A 157 5.48 -2.85 -24.40
N GLU A 158 4.82 -3.67 -23.61
CA GLU A 158 3.36 -3.68 -23.51
C GLU A 158 2.84 -2.57 -22.58
N PRO A 159 1.72 -1.90 -22.91
CA PRO A 159 1.12 -0.89 -22.04
C PRO A 159 0.81 -1.44 -20.64
N CYS A 160 1.36 -0.80 -19.60
CA CYS A 160 1.22 -1.28 -18.23
C CYS A 160 1.30 -0.14 -17.21
N ILE A 161 0.53 -0.23 -16.12
CA ILE A 161 0.66 0.62 -14.95
C ILE A 161 1.26 -0.22 -13.81
N MET A 162 2.42 0.19 -13.33
CA MET A 162 3.00 -0.39 -12.13
C MET A 162 2.34 0.18 -10.89
N VAL A 163 1.87 -0.71 -10.04
CA VAL A 163 1.14 -0.36 -8.83
C VAL A 163 1.79 -0.95 -7.59
N ILE A 164 1.59 -0.28 -6.47
CA ILE A 164 2.11 -0.65 -5.16
C ILE A 164 1.00 -0.53 -4.13
N LYS A 165 1.02 -1.43 -3.14
CA LYS A 165 0.20 -1.35 -1.94
C LYS A 165 1.00 -1.80 -0.72
N ARG A 166 0.48 -1.50 0.47
CA ARG A 166 0.86 -2.20 1.70
C ARG A 166 -0.37 -2.87 2.30
N GLY A 167 -0.36 -4.21 2.31
CA GLY A 167 -1.39 -5.03 2.95
C GLY A 167 -0.92 -5.57 4.30
N ILE A 168 -1.85 -6.06 5.12
CA ILE A 168 -1.54 -6.65 6.43
C ILE A 168 -0.78 -7.97 6.31
N THR A 169 -1.11 -8.78 5.29
CA THR A 169 -0.58 -10.13 5.13
C THR A 169 0.65 -10.12 4.24
N THR A 170 0.57 -9.46 3.08
CA THR A 170 1.69 -9.41 2.12
C THR A 170 2.70 -8.32 2.41
N GLY A 171 2.40 -7.37 3.31
CA GLY A 171 3.23 -6.19 3.50
C GLY A 171 3.27 -5.34 2.23
N LEU A 172 4.45 -4.82 1.89
CA LEU A 172 4.64 -4.02 0.68
C LEU A 172 4.69 -4.93 -0.56
N ALA A 173 3.74 -4.75 -1.47
CA ALA A 173 3.63 -5.56 -2.69
C ALA A 173 3.59 -4.66 -3.94
N VAL A 174 4.29 -5.11 -4.99
CA VAL A 174 4.32 -4.44 -6.30
C VAL A 174 3.65 -5.35 -7.33
N GLY A 175 2.80 -4.78 -8.16
CA GLY A 175 1.99 -5.50 -9.15
C GLY A 175 1.92 -4.76 -10.48
N ARG A 176 1.36 -5.44 -11.47
CA ARG A 176 1.07 -4.93 -12.80
C ARG A 176 -0.43 -4.82 -12.94
N ALA A 177 -0.94 -3.60 -13.03
CA ALA A 177 -2.34 -3.39 -13.32
C ALA A 177 -2.62 -3.69 -14.79
N ASN A 178 -3.63 -4.53 -15.02
CA ASN A 178 -4.10 -4.89 -16.34
C ASN A 178 -4.91 -3.72 -16.94
N ASN A 179 -4.83 -3.55 -18.26
CA ASN A 179 -5.60 -2.55 -19.00
C ASN A 179 -6.99 -3.05 -19.44
N ILE A 180 -7.25 -4.35 -19.24
CA ILE A 180 -8.55 -4.99 -19.46
C ILE A 180 -9.16 -5.29 -18.09
N LEU A 181 -10.42 -4.87 -17.91
CA LEU A 181 -11.20 -5.18 -16.72
C LEU A 181 -11.57 -6.66 -16.70
N SER A 182 -11.47 -7.29 -15.53
CA SER A 182 -11.91 -8.67 -15.35
C SER A 182 -13.41 -8.70 -15.06
N PHE A 183 -14.11 -9.64 -15.70
CA PHE A 183 -15.47 -10.00 -15.32
C PHE A 183 -15.43 -11.03 -14.20
N VAL A 184 -15.95 -10.66 -13.03
CA VAL A 184 -16.00 -11.51 -11.84
C VAL A 184 -17.43 -11.97 -11.64
N ARG A 185 -17.64 -13.29 -11.58
CA ARG A 185 -18.94 -13.88 -11.23
C ARG A 185 -18.95 -14.12 -9.73
N ASN A 186 -20.00 -13.66 -9.06
CA ASN A 186 -20.14 -13.77 -7.61
C ASN A 186 -21.29 -14.74 -7.26
N PRO A 187 -21.11 -16.06 -7.46
CA PRO A 187 -22.17 -17.05 -7.22
C PRO A 187 -22.51 -17.19 -5.74
N ASP A 188 -21.51 -17.06 -4.86
CA ASP A 188 -21.66 -17.35 -3.42
C ASP A 188 -22.39 -16.27 -2.61
N TYR A 189 -22.76 -15.14 -3.24
CA TYR A 189 -23.42 -14.02 -2.55
C TYR A 189 -24.96 -14.13 -2.54
N PHE A 190 -25.56 -15.12 -3.20
CA PHE A 190 -27.00 -15.33 -3.21
C PHE A 190 -27.35 -16.83 -3.07
N ASP A 191 -28.15 -17.18 -2.06
CA ASP A 191 -28.64 -18.53 -1.75
C ASP A 191 -29.75 -19.03 -2.70
N ASP A 192 -30.13 -18.26 -3.72
CA ASP A 192 -31.25 -18.62 -4.59
C ASP A 192 -30.74 -19.40 -5.80
N ASP A 193 -30.98 -20.73 -5.77
CA ASP A 193 -30.60 -21.84 -6.69
C ASP A 193 -31.05 -21.66 -8.17
N THR A 194 -31.19 -20.44 -8.65
CA THR A 194 -31.38 -20.14 -10.07
C THR A 194 -30.03 -19.73 -10.66
N ASP A 195 -29.52 -20.58 -11.55
CA ASP A 195 -28.24 -20.46 -12.29
C ASP A 195 -28.08 -19.11 -13.06
N ASP A 196 -29.16 -18.32 -13.14
CA ASP A 196 -29.24 -16.99 -13.76
C ASP A 196 -28.92 -15.80 -12.83
N ASN A 197 -28.72 -16.01 -11.52
CA ASN A 197 -28.53 -14.93 -10.53
C ASN A 197 -27.07 -14.57 -10.21
N ALA A 198 -26.09 -15.22 -10.85
CA ALA A 198 -24.68 -14.87 -10.67
C ALA A 198 -24.41 -13.44 -11.18
N LYS A 199 -24.46 -12.46 -10.26
CA LYS A 199 -24.18 -11.06 -10.61
C LYS A 199 -22.73 -10.97 -11.07
N THR A 200 -22.58 -10.56 -12.32
CA THR A 200 -21.28 -10.29 -12.92
C THR A 200 -20.90 -8.85 -12.63
N SER A 201 -19.71 -8.63 -12.11
CA SER A 201 -19.12 -7.31 -11.95
C SER A 201 -17.85 -7.17 -12.77
N GLN A 202 -17.49 -5.93 -13.09
CA GLN A 202 -16.17 -5.60 -13.59
C GLN A 202 -15.26 -5.26 -12.41
N GLU A 203 -13.99 -5.63 -12.47
CA GLU A 203 -12.99 -5.25 -11.48
C GLU A 203 -11.64 -4.96 -12.14
N TRP A 204 -10.88 -4.04 -11.55
CA TRP A 204 -9.54 -3.73 -12.01
C TRP A 204 -8.58 -4.83 -11.57
N ALA A 205 -8.11 -5.60 -12.54
CA ALA A 205 -7.26 -6.76 -12.30
C ALA A 205 -5.80 -6.33 -12.13
N ILE A 206 -5.17 -6.84 -11.06
CA ILE A 206 -3.76 -6.61 -10.76
C ILE A 206 -3.07 -7.97 -10.70
N LEU A 207 -2.07 -8.10 -11.54
CA LEU A 207 -1.24 -9.29 -11.64
C LEU A 207 0.01 -9.15 -10.77
N PRO A 208 0.60 -10.27 -10.33
CA PRO A 208 1.93 -10.27 -9.76
C PRO A 208 2.94 -9.57 -10.68
N ARG A 209 3.90 -8.87 -10.08
CA ARG A 209 4.97 -8.20 -10.84
C ARG A 209 5.70 -9.17 -11.77
N ASN A 210 6.05 -10.34 -11.26
CA ASN A 210 6.61 -11.46 -12.02
C ASN A 210 6.48 -12.76 -11.22
N PHE A 211 6.82 -13.89 -11.85
CA PHE A 211 6.74 -15.22 -11.26
C PHE A 211 7.59 -15.43 -9.98
N LYS A 212 8.55 -14.55 -9.69
CA LYS A 212 9.39 -14.61 -8.49
C LYS A 212 8.90 -13.70 -7.35
N SER A 213 7.94 -12.82 -7.61
CA SER A 213 7.54 -11.77 -6.66
C SER A 213 6.45 -12.22 -5.67
N GLY A 214 5.90 -13.43 -5.84
CA GLY A 214 4.75 -13.89 -5.05
C GLY A 214 3.44 -13.22 -5.49
N ALA A 215 2.36 -13.50 -4.77
CA ALA A 215 1.05 -12.90 -5.02
C ALA A 215 1.08 -11.39 -4.71
N PHE A 216 0.28 -10.61 -5.44
CA PHE A 216 0.13 -9.18 -5.12
C PHE A 216 -0.68 -9.00 -3.83
N SER A 217 -1.67 -9.84 -3.56
CA SER A 217 -2.49 -9.81 -2.36
C SER A 217 -2.68 -11.20 -1.76
N GLU A 218 -2.97 -11.25 -0.46
CA GLU A 218 -3.45 -12.46 0.20
C GLU A 218 -4.63 -12.13 1.12
N LYS A 219 -5.27 -13.18 1.67
CA LYS A 219 -6.38 -13.04 2.61
C LYS A 219 -5.99 -12.07 3.75
N GLY A 220 -6.83 -11.06 3.95
CA GLY A 220 -6.61 -9.99 4.94
C GLY A 220 -6.19 -8.66 4.32
N ASP A 221 -5.71 -8.62 3.07
CA ASP A 221 -5.29 -7.37 2.42
C ASP A 221 -6.45 -6.48 1.92
N SER A 222 -7.70 -6.97 1.94
CA SER A 222 -8.89 -6.21 1.54
C SER A 222 -8.99 -4.87 2.27
N GLY A 223 -9.41 -3.83 1.56
CA GLY A 223 -9.42 -2.45 2.04
C GLY A 223 -8.10 -1.70 1.86
N SER A 224 -7.03 -2.36 1.39
CA SER A 224 -5.79 -1.66 1.04
C SER A 224 -5.97 -0.79 -0.20
N ILE A 225 -5.49 0.45 -0.14
CA ILE A 225 -5.40 1.33 -1.31
C ILE A 225 -4.25 0.90 -2.22
N ILE A 226 -4.48 0.94 -3.53
CA ILE A 226 -3.50 0.64 -4.56
C ILE A 226 -3.16 1.94 -5.28
N VAL A 227 -1.87 2.25 -5.37
CA VAL A 227 -1.38 3.51 -5.98
C VAL A 227 -0.31 3.23 -7.04
N ASP A 228 -0.12 4.17 -7.97
CA ASP A 228 1.03 4.12 -8.89
C ASP A 228 2.32 4.61 -8.22
N GLY A 229 3.44 4.56 -8.97
CA GLY A 229 4.72 5.07 -8.49
C GLY A 229 4.78 6.59 -8.21
N ARG A 230 3.74 7.35 -8.53
CA ARG A 230 3.62 8.78 -8.27
C ARG A 230 2.77 9.07 -7.03
N GLY A 231 2.18 8.03 -6.42
CA GLY A 231 1.24 8.15 -5.32
C GLY A 231 -0.20 8.42 -5.77
N ARG A 232 -0.54 8.29 -7.06
CA ARG A 232 -1.92 8.47 -7.50
C ARG A 232 -2.72 7.22 -7.16
N ALA A 233 -3.85 7.41 -6.49
CA ALA A 233 -4.77 6.31 -6.17
C ALA A 233 -5.34 5.70 -7.46
N GLY A 234 -5.32 4.38 -7.55
CA GLY A 234 -5.91 3.63 -8.67
C GLY A 234 -7.15 2.86 -8.23
N GLY A 235 -7.13 2.22 -7.07
CA GLY A 235 -8.30 1.47 -6.62
C GLY A 235 -8.21 0.97 -5.19
N LEU A 236 -9.36 0.54 -4.67
CA LEU A 236 -9.50 -0.09 -3.37
C LEU A 236 -9.55 -1.61 -3.56
N LEU A 237 -8.65 -2.34 -2.91
CA LEU A 237 -8.60 -3.81 -3.00
C LEU A 237 -9.85 -4.42 -2.38
N THR A 238 -10.61 -5.17 -3.18
CA THR A 238 -11.83 -5.86 -2.75
C THR A 238 -11.54 -7.32 -2.44
N GLY A 239 -10.83 -8.01 -3.33
CA GLY A 239 -10.51 -9.42 -3.16
C GLY A 239 -9.43 -9.94 -4.10
N GLY A 240 -9.37 -11.26 -4.22
CA GLY A 240 -8.47 -11.95 -5.13
C GLY A 240 -9.07 -13.25 -5.62
N SER A 241 -8.52 -13.79 -6.71
CA SER A 241 -9.01 -14.98 -7.39
C SER A 241 -8.82 -16.28 -6.61
N ALA A 242 -8.04 -16.27 -5.53
CA ALA A 242 -7.58 -17.46 -4.81
C ALA A 242 -6.96 -18.49 -5.76
N GLY A 243 -6.10 -18.02 -6.67
CA GLY A 243 -5.51 -18.85 -7.72
C GLY A 243 -4.76 -20.07 -7.17
N LEU A 244 -4.74 -21.16 -7.95
CA LEU A 244 -4.08 -22.44 -7.57
C LEU A 244 -2.58 -22.28 -7.23
N THR A 245 -1.94 -21.21 -7.71
CA THR A 245 -0.56 -20.84 -7.34
C THR A 245 -0.47 -19.34 -7.05
N LEU A 246 0.44 -18.95 -6.16
CA LEU A 246 0.71 -17.53 -5.83
C LEU A 246 1.14 -16.71 -7.06
N SER A 247 1.73 -17.34 -8.07
CA SER A 247 2.18 -16.66 -9.30
C SER A 247 1.05 -16.39 -10.31
N THR A 248 -0.11 -17.01 -10.11
CA THR A 248 -1.30 -16.88 -10.97
C THR A 248 -2.45 -16.18 -10.28
N ASP A 249 -2.27 -15.77 -9.02
CA ASP A 249 -3.34 -15.10 -8.28
C ASP A 249 -3.55 -13.68 -8.81
N ILE A 250 -4.79 -13.39 -9.19
CA ILE A 250 -5.23 -12.08 -9.66
C ILE A 250 -5.88 -11.37 -8.49
N THR A 251 -5.37 -10.19 -8.17
CA THR A 251 -6.01 -9.29 -7.22
C THR A 251 -7.04 -8.44 -7.95
N TYR A 252 -8.16 -8.19 -7.30
CA TYR A 252 -9.21 -7.33 -7.83
C TYR A 252 -9.40 -6.09 -6.98
N ALA A 253 -9.64 -4.97 -7.66
CA ALA A 253 -9.87 -3.68 -7.04
C ALA A 253 -11.04 -2.94 -7.68
N MET A 254 -11.79 -2.23 -6.85
CA MET A 254 -12.74 -1.21 -7.28
C MET A 254 -11.96 0.04 -7.71
N PRO A 255 -12.12 0.54 -8.96
CA PRO A 255 -11.45 1.75 -9.41
C PRO A 255 -11.80 2.98 -8.56
N ILE A 256 -10.81 3.83 -8.31
CA ILE A 256 -10.97 5.01 -7.44
C ILE A 256 -12.00 6.00 -8.00
N ASP A 257 -12.05 6.19 -9.32
CA ASP A 257 -13.02 7.09 -9.95
C ASP A 257 -14.45 6.62 -9.71
N SER A 258 -14.68 5.29 -9.73
CA SER A 258 -16.00 4.70 -9.41
C SER A 258 -16.37 4.96 -7.95
N LEU A 259 -15.42 4.77 -7.02
CA LEU A 259 -15.62 5.05 -5.60
C LEU A 259 -15.97 6.53 -5.36
N LEU A 260 -15.20 7.45 -5.94
CA LEU A 260 -15.43 8.89 -5.78
C LEU A 260 -16.78 9.32 -6.36
N LYS A 261 -17.15 8.81 -7.54
CA LYS A 261 -18.47 9.05 -8.13
C LYS A 261 -19.58 8.54 -7.22
N ARG A 262 -19.43 7.33 -6.67
CA ARG A 262 -20.42 6.73 -5.77
C ARG A 262 -20.58 7.50 -4.47
N MET A 263 -19.47 7.98 -3.90
CA MET A 263 -19.49 8.87 -2.74
C MET A 263 -20.30 10.14 -3.04
N GLN A 264 -20.05 10.77 -4.19
CA GLN A 264 -20.77 11.97 -4.60
C GLN A 264 -22.28 11.72 -4.80
N GLU A 265 -22.66 10.60 -5.42
CA GLU A 265 -24.07 10.19 -5.58
C GLU A 265 -24.80 10.01 -4.24
N LEU A 266 -24.06 9.63 -3.20
CA LEU A 266 -24.58 9.46 -1.84
C LEU A 266 -24.44 10.72 -0.97
N GLY A 267 -24.10 11.87 -1.57
CA GLY A 267 -24.04 13.16 -0.89
C GLY A 267 -22.72 13.44 -0.15
N VAL A 268 -21.69 12.61 -0.36
CA VAL A 268 -20.35 12.84 0.20
C VAL A 268 -19.56 13.73 -0.74
N HIS A 269 -19.35 14.98 -0.35
CA HIS A 269 -18.56 15.95 -1.10
C HIS A 269 -17.18 16.11 -0.46
N SER A 270 -16.12 16.04 -1.27
CA SER A 270 -14.71 16.23 -0.85
C SER A 270 -14.22 15.26 0.24
N PRO A 271 -14.20 13.93 -0.02
CA PRO A 271 -13.69 12.96 0.94
C PRO A 271 -12.17 13.12 1.13
N CYS A 272 -11.68 12.93 2.36
CA CYS A 272 -10.26 13.03 2.74
C CYS A 272 -9.47 11.77 2.30
N ILE A 273 -9.41 11.53 0.98
CA ILE A 273 -8.70 10.40 0.37
C ILE A 273 -7.36 10.84 -0.23
N LEU A 274 -7.32 12.07 -0.77
CA LEU A 274 -6.23 12.60 -1.61
C LEU A 274 -5.40 13.69 -0.92
#